data_AF-A0A3D1M641-F1
#
_entry.id   AF-A0A3D1M641-F1
#
_cell.length_a   1.000
_cell.length_b   1.000
_cell.length_c   1.000
_cell.angle_alpha   90.00
_cell.angle_beta   90.00
_cell.angle_gamma   90.00
#
_symmetry.space_group_name_H-M   'P 1'
#
loop_
_entity.id
_entity.type
_entity.pdbx_description
1 polymer ?
#
loop_
_entity_poly.entity_id
_entity_poly.type
_entity_poly.pdbx_seq_one_letter_code
_entity_poly.pdbx_strand_id
1 'polypeptide(L)'
;MFAAVLAVLLAAMMIISLAVVMVQADELQAVPVSSSEEAVTSSSGLEAVSGTSLVKGQSGQAGTDAGTVDSSRKVYIENIDVTDMTEDEADAAVKKKMEELSADTIVFHGGCHTYETTAGELGLAYANTNIVKEALSIGTKGSALKRFLANRSMAENGPITLCLDLTVDAGKVKETVKNSESVLNCEPKKAGLKKNSDNTFSITEKEDGCKINEDAAAATVVSYMDNEWHGGEGGVVL
;
A
#
# COMPACT_ATOMS: atom_id res chain seq x y z
N MET A 1 -39.87 2.84 -3.59
CA MET A 1 -38.70 3.51 -2.99
C MET A 1 -37.38 2.80 -3.30
N PHE A 2 -37.34 1.49 -3.58
CA PHE A 2 -36.10 0.76 -3.91
C PHE A 2 -35.42 1.14 -5.26
N ALA A 3 -36.19 1.56 -6.27
CA ALA A 3 -35.61 1.93 -7.57
C ALA A 3 -34.76 3.22 -7.55
N ALA A 4 -34.99 4.12 -6.59
CA ALA A 4 -34.25 5.38 -6.49
C ALA A 4 -32.88 5.21 -5.83
N VAL A 5 -32.72 4.23 -4.92
CA VAL A 5 -31.45 3.97 -4.23
C VAL A 5 -30.45 3.27 -5.15
N LEU A 6 -30.92 2.35 -6.00
CA LEU A 6 -30.08 1.63 -6.97
C LEU A 6 -29.54 2.55 -8.08
N ALA A 7 -30.31 3.59 -8.48
CA ALA A 7 -29.89 4.57 -9.48
C ALA A 7 -28.78 5.52 -8.97
N VAL A 8 -28.77 5.85 -7.68
CA VAL A 8 -27.73 6.69 -7.07
C VAL A 8 -26.41 5.92 -6.90
N LEU A 9 -26.48 4.62 -6.58
CA LEU A 9 -25.31 3.75 -6.47
C LEU A 9 -24.61 3.53 -7.82
N LEU A 10 -25.35 3.39 -8.91
CA LEU A 10 -24.77 3.30 -10.26
C LEU A 10 -24.14 4.61 -10.74
N ALA A 11 -24.66 5.77 -10.31
CA ALA A 11 -24.09 7.06 -10.66
C ALA A 11 -22.76 7.34 -9.94
N ALA A 12 -22.57 6.82 -8.71
CA ALA A 12 -21.31 6.94 -7.98
C ALA A 12 -20.18 6.09 -8.61
N MET A 13 -20.50 4.91 -9.14
CA MET A 13 -19.51 4.02 -9.81
C MET A 13 -18.99 4.56 -11.15
N MET A 14 -19.78 5.34 -11.90
CA MET A 14 -19.33 5.91 -13.18
C MET A 14 -18.35 7.08 -13.04
N ILE A 15 -18.29 7.75 -11.89
CA ILE A 15 -17.39 8.89 -11.69
C ILE A 15 -15.95 8.42 -11.42
N ILE A 16 -15.77 7.22 -10.86
CA ILE A 16 -14.45 6.66 -10.52
C ILE A 16 -13.74 6.11 -11.76
N SER A 17 -14.48 5.64 -12.79
CA SER A 17 -13.88 5.08 -14.01
C SER A 17 -13.25 6.12 -14.96
N LEU A 18 -13.42 7.42 -14.75
CA LEU A 18 -12.94 8.44 -15.71
C LEU A 18 -11.52 8.98 -15.40
N ALA A 19 -10.88 8.57 -14.30
CA ALA A 19 -9.54 9.06 -13.93
C ALA A 19 -8.38 8.16 -14.40
N VAL A 20 -8.65 6.95 -14.92
CA VAL A 20 -7.61 6.06 -15.47
C VAL A 20 -7.57 6.21 -17.00
N VAL A 21 -7.17 7.39 -17.47
CA VAL A 21 -6.73 7.58 -18.86
C VAL A 21 -5.22 7.80 -18.83
N MET A 22 -4.53 6.71 -19.18
CA MET A 22 -3.20 6.60 -19.79
C MET A 22 -2.43 7.91 -20.04
N VAL A 23 -1.32 8.07 -19.33
CA VAL A 23 -0.11 8.69 -19.91
C VAL A 23 0.78 7.54 -20.38
N GLN A 24 0.89 7.37 -21.70
CA GLN A 24 1.99 6.62 -22.31
C GLN A 24 3.22 7.52 -22.34
N ALA A 25 4.36 7.00 -21.90
CA ALA A 25 5.67 7.55 -22.22
C ALA A 25 6.64 6.38 -22.50
N ASP A 26 6.78 6.13 -23.80
CA ASP A 26 8.00 5.78 -24.53
C ASP A 26 8.99 4.76 -23.95
N GLU A 27 8.99 3.63 -24.65
CA GLU A 27 10.10 2.70 -24.86
C GLU A 27 11.40 3.44 -25.21
N LEU A 28 12.42 3.40 -24.34
CA LEU A 28 13.80 3.64 -24.76
C LEU A 28 14.64 2.37 -24.57
N GLN A 29 15.04 1.84 -25.72
CA GLN A 29 15.81 0.61 -25.90
C GLN A 29 17.17 0.66 -25.20
N ALA A 30 17.50 -0.46 -24.58
CA ALA A 30 18.81 -0.77 -24.04
C ALA A 30 19.88 -0.83 -25.15
N VAL A 31 20.99 -0.11 -24.96
CA VAL A 31 22.23 -0.32 -25.71
C VAL A 31 23.16 -1.21 -24.89
N PRO A 32 23.69 -2.34 -25.43
CA PRO A 32 24.57 -3.22 -24.69
C PRO A 32 26.01 -2.71 -24.78
N VAL A 33 26.70 -2.55 -23.65
CA VAL A 33 28.16 -2.33 -23.65
C VAL A 33 28.88 -3.62 -23.32
N SER A 34 29.49 -4.16 -24.37
CA SER A 34 30.40 -5.30 -24.41
C SER A 34 31.62 -5.09 -23.52
N SER A 35 32.11 -6.20 -22.97
CA SER A 35 33.47 -6.36 -22.45
C SER A 35 34.52 -5.99 -23.49
N SER A 36 35.59 -5.34 -23.00
CA SER A 36 36.96 -5.57 -23.45
C SER A 36 37.94 -4.95 -22.45
N GLU A 37 38.88 -5.79 -22.02
CA GLU A 37 40.11 -5.46 -21.30
C GLU A 37 40.89 -4.33 -21.96
N GLU A 38 41.64 -3.55 -21.17
CA GLU A 38 43.08 -3.39 -21.36
C GLU A 38 43.74 -2.90 -20.05
N ALA A 39 44.80 -3.62 -19.69
CA ALA A 39 45.73 -3.28 -18.63
C ALA A 39 46.79 -2.31 -19.16
N VAL A 40 47.19 -1.30 -18.39
CA VAL A 40 48.57 -0.77 -18.46
C VAL A 40 49.05 -0.39 -17.06
N THR A 41 50.26 -0.86 -16.80
CA THR A 41 51.02 -0.89 -15.56
C THR A 41 52.02 0.26 -15.46
N SER A 42 52.43 0.57 -14.21
CA SER A 42 53.72 1.19 -13.82
C SER A 42 53.86 2.70 -14.12
N SER A 43 54.51 3.56 -13.33
CA SER A 43 55.70 3.36 -12.50
C SER A 43 55.98 4.53 -11.52
N SER A 44 56.54 4.18 -10.34
CA SER A 44 57.72 4.77 -9.66
C SER A 44 57.78 6.22 -9.12
N GLY A 45 58.24 6.34 -7.86
CA GLY A 45 59.15 7.40 -7.34
C GLY A 45 58.74 7.98 -5.98
N LEU A 46 59.31 7.54 -4.84
CA LEU A 46 60.42 8.19 -4.06
C LEU A 46 60.02 9.58 -3.49
N GLU A 47 60.22 10.01 -2.23
CA GLU A 47 60.95 9.56 -1.04
C GLU A 47 60.33 10.15 0.24
N ALA A 48 60.66 9.54 1.38
CA ALA A 48 60.54 10.12 2.71
C ALA A 48 61.61 11.21 2.95
N VAL A 49 61.27 12.26 3.70
CA VAL A 49 62.26 12.98 4.52
C VAL A 49 61.65 13.40 5.86
N SER A 50 62.44 13.15 6.89
CA SER A 50 62.18 13.33 8.31
C SER A 50 62.38 14.79 8.77
N GLY A 51 61.72 15.19 9.85
CA GLY A 51 62.29 16.18 10.78
C GLY A 51 61.46 17.43 11.11
N THR A 52 60.85 17.39 12.30
CA THR A 52 60.89 18.43 13.34
C THR A 52 60.30 19.84 13.07
N SER A 53 59.22 20.20 13.77
CA SER A 53 59.23 21.36 14.68
C SER A 53 57.93 21.47 15.50
N LEU A 54 58.12 21.75 16.78
CA LEU A 54 57.12 22.15 17.77
C LEU A 54 56.48 23.50 17.38
N VAL A 55 55.15 23.59 17.43
CA VAL A 55 54.42 24.84 17.74
C VAL A 55 53.24 24.51 18.66
N LYS A 56 53.26 25.09 19.85
CA LYS A 56 52.15 25.20 20.80
C LYS A 56 51.39 26.48 20.47
N GLY A 57 50.09 26.40 20.19
CA GLY A 57 49.23 27.56 19.96
C GLY A 57 47.75 27.20 20.15
N GLN A 58 47.08 27.93 21.03
CA GLN A 58 45.69 27.77 21.50
C GLN A 58 44.61 27.95 20.42
N SER A 59 43.43 27.43 20.77
CA SER A 59 42.07 27.91 20.45
C SER A 59 41.31 27.04 19.44
N GLY A 60 40.12 26.60 19.83
CA GLY A 60 39.23 25.86 18.94
C GLY A 60 38.19 25.04 19.68
N GLN A 61 37.18 25.74 20.20
CA GLN A 61 35.86 25.25 20.55
C GLN A 61 35.43 24.07 19.64
N ALA A 62 35.21 22.89 20.24
CA ALA A 62 34.63 21.74 19.57
C ALA A 62 33.16 22.07 19.26
N GLY A 63 32.94 22.73 18.13
CA GLY A 63 31.66 22.71 17.46
C GLY A 63 31.44 21.30 16.96
N THR A 64 30.49 20.60 17.57
CA THR A 64 29.77 19.52 16.93
C THR A 64 29.21 20.08 15.63
N ASP A 65 29.86 19.75 14.50
CA ASP A 65 29.26 19.83 13.18
C ASP A 65 28.14 18.79 13.15
N ALA A 66 27.03 19.13 13.81
CA ALA A 66 25.73 18.62 13.45
C ALA A 66 25.50 19.18 12.06
N GLY A 67 26.00 18.44 11.06
CA GLY A 67 25.82 18.76 9.66
C GLY A 67 24.36 19.13 9.48
N THR A 68 24.13 20.36 9.04
CA THR A 68 22.82 20.90 8.70
C THR A 68 22.05 19.83 7.95
N VAL A 69 21.02 19.29 8.62
CA VAL A 69 20.08 18.36 8.01
C VAL A 69 19.43 19.13 6.88
N ASP A 70 19.87 18.83 5.67
CA ASP A 70 19.32 19.35 4.42
C ASP A 70 17.84 19.00 4.38
N SER A 71 17.02 19.93 4.87
CA SER A 71 15.57 19.80 5.08
C SER A 71 14.79 19.74 3.76
N SER A 72 15.49 19.69 2.62
CA SER A 72 14.92 19.50 1.28
C SER A 72 14.75 18.03 0.90
N ARG A 73 15.37 17.10 1.64
CA ARG A 73 15.21 15.66 1.40
C ARG A 73 14.09 15.13 2.26
N LYS A 74 13.05 14.61 1.62
CA LYS A 74 11.91 14.01 2.30
C LYS A 74 11.62 12.65 1.70
N VAL A 75 11.69 11.63 2.55
CA VAL A 75 11.41 10.23 2.21
C VAL A 75 10.26 9.75 3.08
N TYR A 76 9.25 9.17 2.44
CA TYR A 76 8.06 8.65 3.09
C TYR A 76 7.91 7.15 2.87
N ILE A 77 7.34 6.47 3.85
CA ILE A 77 6.70 5.17 3.67
C ILE A 77 5.21 5.40 3.88
N GLU A 78 4.40 5.16 2.86
CA GLU A 78 3.00 5.60 2.83
C GLU A 78 2.88 7.10 3.13
N ASN A 79 2.31 7.44 4.29
CA ASN A 79 2.13 8.79 4.81
C ASN A 79 3.06 9.12 6.00
N ILE A 80 4.07 8.29 6.27
CA ILE A 80 5.01 8.44 7.39
C ILE A 80 6.32 9.05 6.88
N ASP A 81 6.71 10.22 7.39
CA ASP A 81 8.05 10.79 7.14
C ASP A 81 9.10 10.02 7.93
N VAL A 82 10.00 9.32 7.24
CA VAL A 82 11.07 8.50 7.84
C VAL A 82 12.45 9.13 7.70
N THR A 83 12.54 10.35 7.15
CA THR A 83 13.81 11.01 6.78
C THR A 83 14.80 11.10 7.95
N ASP A 84 14.30 11.45 9.13
CA ASP A 84 15.08 11.71 10.33
C ASP A 84 14.89 10.61 11.40
N MET A 85 14.26 9.49 11.03
CA MET A 85 14.03 8.36 11.92
C MET A 85 15.20 7.38 11.91
N THR A 86 15.44 6.74 13.05
CA THR A 86 16.24 5.51 13.13
C THR A 86 15.46 4.32 12.54
N GLU A 87 16.15 3.20 12.28
CA GLU A 87 15.52 1.96 11.81
C GLU A 87 14.42 1.49 12.77
N ASP A 88 14.71 1.46 14.07
CA ASP A 88 13.74 1.05 15.11
C ASP A 88 12.51 1.99 15.18
N GLU A 89 12.71 3.29 15.02
CA GLU A 89 11.61 4.27 15.02
C GLU A 89 10.73 4.15 13.78
N ALA A 90 11.35 3.95 12.61
CA ALA A 90 10.64 3.74 11.36
C ALA A 90 9.87 2.41 11.36
N ASP A 91 10.47 1.33 11.86
CA ASP A 91 9.80 0.03 12.04
C ASP A 91 8.60 0.15 12.99
N ALA A 92 8.74 0.88 14.10
CA ALA A 92 7.64 1.14 15.03
C ALA A 92 6.52 1.96 14.37
N ALA A 93 6.86 2.95 13.55
CA ALA A 93 5.88 3.76 12.82
C ALA A 93 5.13 2.93 11.77
N VAL A 94 5.84 2.09 11.00
CA VAL A 94 5.21 1.17 10.02
C VAL A 94 4.32 0.15 10.73
N LYS A 95 4.77 -0.41 11.87
CA LYS A 95 3.94 -1.32 12.67
C LYS A 95 2.65 -0.63 13.13
N LYS A 96 2.73 0.59 13.64
CA LYS A 96 1.55 1.37 14.03
C LYS A 96 0.61 1.58 12.83
N LYS A 97 1.15 1.89 11.66
CA LYS A 97 0.36 2.04 10.44
C LYS A 97 -0.33 0.73 10.03
N MET A 98 0.33 -0.42 10.18
CA MET A 98 -0.29 -1.73 9.96
C MET A 98 -1.38 -2.03 10.98
N GLU A 99 -1.23 -1.61 12.24
CA GLU A 99 -2.29 -1.72 13.26
C GLU A 99 -3.51 -0.85 12.92
N GLU A 100 -3.29 0.37 12.43
CA GLU A 100 -4.35 1.26 11.93
C GLU A 100 -5.08 0.62 10.73
N LEU A 101 -4.33 0.15 9.72
CA LEU A 101 -4.90 -0.52 8.55
C LEU A 101 -5.61 -1.83 8.91
N SER A 102 -5.13 -2.56 9.91
CA SER A 102 -5.77 -3.80 10.36
C SER A 102 -7.13 -3.55 11.01
N ALA A 103 -7.36 -2.35 11.55
CA ALA A 103 -8.63 -1.96 12.15
C ALA A 103 -9.65 -1.42 11.13
N ASP A 104 -9.23 -1.17 9.89
CA ASP A 104 -10.13 -0.69 8.84
C ASP A 104 -11.19 -1.74 8.50
N THR A 105 -12.44 -1.26 8.40
CA THR A 105 -13.60 -2.09 8.11
C THR A 105 -13.68 -2.44 6.63
N ILE A 106 -13.91 -3.71 6.34
CA ILE A 106 -14.21 -4.24 5.01
C ILE A 106 -15.64 -4.79 5.02
N VAL A 107 -16.46 -4.30 4.10
CA VAL A 107 -17.87 -4.68 3.97
C VAL A 107 -18.04 -5.69 2.84
N PHE A 108 -18.53 -6.87 3.17
CA PHE A 108 -18.96 -7.87 2.19
C PHE A 108 -20.41 -7.61 1.82
N HIS A 109 -20.66 -7.29 0.56
CA HIS A 109 -22.00 -7.10 0.01
C HIS A 109 -22.47 -8.39 -0.64
N GLY A 110 -23.25 -9.16 0.10
CA GLY A 110 -24.02 -10.27 -0.46
C GLY A 110 -25.26 -9.75 -1.19
N GLY A 111 -25.86 -10.60 -2.03
CA GLY A 111 -27.02 -10.21 -2.83
C GLY A 111 -28.24 -9.73 -2.02
N CYS A 112 -28.32 -10.09 -0.73
CA CYS A 112 -29.44 -9.72 0.16
C CYS A 112 -29.01 -8.85 1.35
N HIS A 113 -27.86 -9.15 1.98
CA HIS A 113 -27.39 -8.48 3.19
C HIS A 113 -25.91 -8.16 3.10
N THR A 114 -25.42 -7.38 4.06
CA THR A 114 -24.01 -7.09 4.23
C THR A 114 -23.44 -7.80 5.46
N TYR A 115 -22.14 -8.04 5.43
CA TYR A 115 -21.37 -8.54 6.56
C TYR A 115 -20.12 -7.67 6.70
N GLU A 116 -19.85 -7.19 7.91
CA GLU A 116 -18.69 -6.35 8.19
C GLU A 116 -17.60 -7.18 8.86
N THR A 117 -16.36 -7.01 8.42
CA THR A 117 -15.16 -7.60 9.00
C THR A 117 -14.05 -6.56 8.98
N THR A 118 -12.87 -6.87 9.53
CA THR A 118 -11.71 -5.99 9.48
C THR A 118 -10.62 -6.55 8.59
N ALA A 119 -9.78 -5.69 8.01
CA ALA A 119 -8.63 -6.15 7.21
C ALA A 119 -7.70 -7.08 8.04
N GLY A 120 -7.56 -6.81 9.35
CA GLY A 120 -6.79 -7.67 10.26
C GLY A 120 -7.38 -9.09 10.42
N GLU A 121 -8.70 -9.23 10.47
CA GLU A 121 -9.38 -10.54 10.48
C GLU A 121 -9.15 -11.32 9.18
N LEU A 122 -9.05 -10.61 8.05
CA LEU A 122 -8.68 -11.20 6.75
C LEU A 122 -7.19 -11.59 6.67
N GLY A 123 -6.40 -11.30 7.70
CA GLY A 123 -4.99 -11.62 7.74
C GLY A 123 -4.10 -10.63 7.00
N LEU A 124 -4.44 -9.34 7.05
CA LEU A 124 -3.63 -8.28 6.45
C LEU A 124 -2.16 -8.37 6.89
N ALA A 125 -1.29 -8.32 5.89
CA ALA A 125 0.15 -8.26 6.01
C ALA A 125 0.72 -7.38 4.89
N TYR A 126 2.04 -7.21 4.87
CA TYR A 126 2.75 -6.55 3.78
C TYR A 126 3.91 -7.43 3.31
N ALA A 127 4.15 -7.49 2.00
CA ALA A 127 5.12 -8.40 1.39
C ALA A 127 6.55 -7.83 1.37
N ASN A 128 6.70 -6.51 1.30
CA ASN A 128 7.98 -5.82 1.17
C ASN A 128 8.63 -5.51 2.52
N THR A 129 9.05 -6.55 3.25
CA THR A 129 9.62 -6.45 4.62
C THR A 129 10.92 -5.64 4.74
N ASN A 130 11.57 -5.31 3.62
CA ASN A 130 12.81 -4.51 3.60
C ASN A 130 12.57 -3.01 3.35
N ILE A 131 11.32 -2.58 3.22
CA ILE A 131 10.95 -1.19 2.85
C ILE A 131 11.58 -0.13 3.78
N VAL A 132 11.67 -0.40 5.08
CA VAL A 132 12.29 0.54 6.05
C VAL A 132 13.78 0.74 5.76
N LYS A 133 14.52 -0.35 5.56
CA LYS A 133 15.95 -0.29 5.21
C LYS A 133 16.18 0.40 3.87
N GLU A 134 15.28 0.16 2.91
CA GLU A 134 15.31 0.83 1.62
C GLU A 134 15.12 2.33 1.80
N ALA A 135 14.04 2.77 2.46
CA ALA A 135 13.74 4.17 2.70
C ALA A 135 14.91 4.93 3.35
N LEU A 136 15.47 4.37 4.43
CA LEU A 136 16.58 4.98 5.17
C LEU A 136 17.90 5.01 4.39
N SER A 137 18.03 4.19 3.34
CA SER A 137 19.22 4.17 2.47
C SER A 137 19.20 5.24 1.39
N ILE A 138 18.03 5.80 1.06
CA ILE A 138 17.86 6.76 -0.03
C ILE A 138 18.63 8.05 0.29
N GLY A 139 19.58 8.42 -0.59
CA GLY A 139 20.42 9.61 -0.44
C GLY A 139 21.51 9.52 0.65
N THR A 140 21.51 8.47 1.47
CA THR A 140 22.49 8.27 2.55
C THR A 140 23.55 7.25 2.18
N LYS A 141 23.21 6.19 1.43
CA LYS A 141 24.12 5.12 1.02
C LYS A 141 24.50 5.22 -0.47
N GLY A 142 25.67 4.69 -0.83
CA GLY A 142 26.19 4.68 -2.21
C GLY A 142 27.28 5.72 -2.49
N SER A 143 27.72 5.82 -3.75
CA SER A 143 28.75 6.79 -4.16
C SER A 143 28.25 8.23 -4.03
N ALA A 144 29.17 9.19 -3.88
CA ALA A 144 28.82 10.62 -3.78
C ALA A 144 27.92 11.10 -4.93
N LEU A 145 28.14 10.57 -6.14
CA LEU A 145 27.30 10.86 -7.30
C LEU A 145 25.87 10.31 -7.13
N LYS A 146 25.70 9.07 -6.66
CA LYS A 146 24.35 8.49 -6.42
C LYS A 146 23.59 9.29 -5.37
N ARG A 147 24.26 9.70 -4.29
CA ARG A 147 23.67 10.55 -3.25
C ARG A 147 23.28 11.92 -3.80
N PHE A 148 24.15 12.55 -4.59
CA PHE A 148 23.84 13.82 -5.26
C PHE A 148 22.64 13.71 -6.22
N LEU A 149 22.58 12.65 -7.03
CA LEU A 149 21.47 12.42 -7.96
C LEU A 149 20.15 12.17 -7.23
N ALA A 150 20.16 11.39 -6.14
CA ALA A 150 18.98 11.19 -5.31
C ALA A 150 18.47 12.51 -4.72
N ASN A 151 19.38 13.31 -4.15
CA ASN A 151 19.03 14.61 -3.56
C ASN A 151 18.51 15.59 -4.61
N ARG A 152 19.15 15.64 -5.78
CA ARG A 152 18.71 16.46 -6.90
C ARG A 152 17.33 16.04 -7.41
N SER A 153 17.09 14.73 -7.53
CA SER A 153 15.78 14.19 -7.91
C SER A 153 14.71 14.61 -6.91
N MET A 154 15.00 14.65 -5.60
CA MET A 154 14.04 15.12 -4.60
C MET A 154 13.76 16.62 -4.74
N ALA A 155 14.79 17.42 -5.03
CA ALA A 155 14.63 18.86 -5.24
C ALA A 155 13.83 19.20 -6.51
N GLU A 156 13.95 18.39 -7.56
CA GLU A 156 13.28 18.60 -8.84
C GLU A 156 11.89 17.96 -8.91
N ASN A 157 11.73 16.75 -8.37
CA ASN A 157 10.51 15.93 -8.51
C ASN A 157 9.67 15.85 -7.23
N GLY A 158 10.15 16.39 -6.12
CA GLY A 158 9.49 16.32 -4.82
C GLY A 158 9.90 15.10 -3.98
N PRO A 159 9.22 14.86 -2.84
CA PRO A 159 9.56 13.78 -1.93
C PRO A 159 9.44 12.41 -2.59
N ILE A 160 10.25 11.45 -2.11
CA ILE A 160 10.14 10.05 -2.52
C ILE A 160 9.21 9.33 -1.54
N THR A 161 8.15 8.71 -2.05
CA THR A 161 7.24 7.88 -1.26
C THR A 161 7.35 6.43 -1.69
N LEU A 162 7.54 5.53 -0.72
CA LEU A 162 7.50 4.08 -0.91
C LEU A 162 6.16 3.55 -0.41
N CYS A 163 5.51 2.67 -1.17
CA CYS A 163 4.23 2.06 -0.79
C CYS A 163 4.46 0.68 -0.16
N LEU A 164 3.64 0.33 0.83
CA LEU A 164 3.54 -1.01 1.39
C LEU A 164 2.82 -1.91 0.39
N ASP A 165 3.41 -3.06 0.09
CA ASP A 165 2.77 -4.09 -0.73
C ASP A 165 1.81 -4.89 0.16
N LEU A 166 0.60 -4.37 0.35
CA LEU A 166 -0.43 -4.99 1.19
C LEU A 166 -0.92 -6.30 0.58
N THR A 167 -1.18 -7.28 1.43
CA THR A 167 -1.74 -8.58 1.04
C THR A 167 -2.51 -9.21 2.19
N VAL A 168 -3.33 -10.23 1.90
CA VAL A 168 -4.16 -10.94 2.88
C VAL A 168 -3.90 -12.45 2.89
N ASP A 169 -4.27 -13.11 3.98
CA ASP A 169 -4.16 -14.56 4.08
C ASP A 169 -5.40 -15.21 3.43
N ALA A 170 -5.20 -15.86 2.29
CA ALA A 170 -6.28 -16.52 1.55
C ALA A 170 -7.05 -17.58 2.37
N GLY A 171 -6.38 -18.23 3.34
CA GLY A 171 -7.01 -19.19 4.26
C GLY A 171 -7.95 -18.51 5.23
N LYS A 172 -7.51 -17.41 5.86
CA LYS A 172 -8.36 -16.59 6.74
C LYS A 172 -9.51 -15.95 5.98
N VAL A 173 -9.27 -15.42 4.78
CA VAL A 173 -10.34 -14.87 3.92
C VAL A 173 -11.42 -15.93 3.67
N LYS A 174 -11.02 -17.14 3.29
CA LYS A 174 -11.96 -18.25 3.07
C LYS A 174 -12.74 -18.62 4.32
N GLU A 175 -12.09 -18.62 5.48
CA GLU A 175 -12.75 -18.83 6.77
C GLU A 175 -13.78 -17.73 7.09
N THR A 176 -13.42 -16.47 6.91
CA THR A 176 -14.32 -15.32 7.14
C THR A 176 -15.53 -15.36 6.20
N VAL A 177 -15.32 -15.65 4.90
CA VAL A 177 -16.41 -15.81 3.92
C VAL A 177 -17.36 -16.91 4.36
N LYS A 178 -16.82 -18.07 4.77
CA LYS A 178 -17.63 -19.20 5.27
C LYS A 178 -18.43 -18.82 6.52
N ASN A 179 -17.82 -18.09 7.45
CA ASN A 179 -18.49 -17.65 8.68
C ASN A 179 -19.58 -16.60 8.40
N SER A 180 -19.47 -15.85 7.30
CA SER A 180 -20.46 -14.84 6.90
C SER A 180 -21.68 -15.41 6.16
N GLU A 181 -21.65 -16.67 5.71
CA GLU A 181 -22.71 -17.29 4.90
C GLU A 181 -24.10 -17.18 5.50
N SER A 182 -24.25 -17.43 6.80
CA SER A 182 -25.56 -17.40 7.46
C SER A 182 -26.18 -16.00 7.49
N VAL A 183 -25.37 -14.96 7.34
CA VAL A 183 -25.80 -13.56 7.29
C VAL A 183 -26.08 -13.15 5.84
N LEU A 184 -25.17 -13.50 4.93
CA LEU A 184 -25.22 -13.06 3.53
C LEU A 184 -26.28 -13.80 2.70
N ASN A 185 -26.55 -15.07 3.01
CA ASN A 185 -27.53 -15.89 2.29
C ASN A 185 -28.97 -15.55 2.70
N CYS A 186 -29.89 -15.59 1.74
CA CYS A 186 -31.33 -15.39 1.99
C CYS A 186 -32.14 -16.51 1.34
N GLU A 187 -33.09 -17.06 2.12
CA GLU A 187 -34.00 -18.09 1.64
C GLU A 187 -35.07 -17.49 0.70
N PRO A 188 -35.41 -18.17 -0.40
CA PRO A 188 -36.47 -17.73 -1.30
C PRO A 188 -37.84 -17.75 -0.61
N LYS A 189 -38.67 -16.72 -0.85
CA LYS A 189 -40.07 -16.70 -0.41
C LYS A 189 -41.01 -17.10 -1.55
N LYS A 190 -41.83 -18.12 -1.31
CA LYS A 190 -42.84 -18.57 -2.27
C LYS A 190 -44.00 -17.58 -2.32
N ALA A 191 -44.48 -17.28 -3.53
CA ALA A 191 -45.72 -16.54 -3.70
C ALA A 191 -46.89 -17.31 -3.10
N GLY A 192 -47.85 -16.59 -2.51
CA GLY A 192 -49.00 -17.17 -1.82
C GLY A 192 -50.26 -16.35 -2.03
N LEU A 193 -51.41 -16.96 -1.81
CA LEU A 193 -52.70 -16.29 -1.81
C LEU A 193 -53.25 -16.30 -0.37
N LYS A 194 -53.44 -15.12 0.22
CA LYS A 194 -53.96 -14.96 1.58
C LYS A 194 -55.39 -14.44 1.52
N LYS A 195 -56.31 -15.12 2.19
CA LYS A 195 -57.67 -14.61 2.38
C LYS A 195 -57.67 -13.61 3.54
N ASN A 196 -58.10 -12.39 3.29
CA ASN A 196 -58.19 -11.30 4.26
C ASN A 196 -59.49 -11.40 5.08
N SER A 197 -59.53 -10.68 6.21
CA SER A 197 -60.67 -10.66 7.15
C SER A 197 -61.97 -10.10 6.54
N ASP A 198 -61.86 -9.35 5.45
CA ASP A 198 -62.96 -8.75 4.68
C ASP A 198 -63.44 -9.64 3.51
N ASN A 199 -63.06 -10.92 3.51
CA ASN A 199 -63.32 -11.88 2.43
C ASN A 199 -62.66 -11.54 1.07
N THR A 200 -61.74 -10.59 1.01
CA THR A 200 -60.90 -10.38 -0.18
C THR A 200 -59.68 -11.30 -0.18
N PHE A 201 -58.98 -11.42 -1.31
CA PHE A 201 -57.72 -12.17 -1.41
C PHE A 201 -56.57 -11.21 -1.71
N SER A 202 -55.46 -11.34 -0.98
CA SER A 202 -54.19 -10.66 -1.24
C SER A 202 -53.16 -11.66 -1.75
N ILE A 203 -52.34 -11.25 -2.72
CA ILE A 203 -51.21 -12.03 -3.20
C ILE A 203 -49.98 -11.62 -2.38
N THR A 204 -49.29 -12.60 -1.81
CA THR A 204 -47.92 -12.42 -1.30
C THR A 204 -46.97 -12.65 -2.48
N GLU A 205 -46.10 -11.67 -2.75
CA GLU A 205 -45.15 -11.75 -3.85
C GLU A 205 -44.09 -12.84 -3.62
N LYS A 206 -43.52 -13.33 -4.72
CA LYS A 206 -42.35 -14.21 -4.71
C LYS A 206 -41.11 -13.36 -4.43
N GLU A 207 -40.22 -13.84 -3.57
CA GLU A 207 -38.85 -13.31 -3.45
C GLU A 207 -37.86 -14.41 -3.81
N ASP A 208 -36.89 -14.09 -4.66
CA ASP A 208 -35.79 -15.02 -4.97
C ASP A 208 -34.78 -15.05 -3.82
N GLY A 209 -34.20 -16.22 -3.59
CA GLY A 209 -33.14 -16.41 -2.60
C GLY A 209 -31.76 -16.21 -3.22
N CYS A 210 -30.76 -16.00 -2.39
CA CYS A 210 -29.37 -15.90 -2.80
C CYS A 210 -28.49 -16.82 -1.94
N LYS A 211 -27.50 -17.43 -2.59
CA LYS A 211 -26.46 -18.22 -1.92
C LYS A 211 -25.11 -17.82 -2.48
N ILE A 212 -24.19 -17.43 -1.62
CA ILE A 212 -22.82 -17.11 -2.01
C ILE A 212 -22.07 -18.38 -2.43
N ASN A 213 -21.16 -18.25 -3.39
CA ASN A 213 -20.22 -19.31 -3.74
C ASN A 213 -18.93 -19.07 -2.96
N GLU A 214 -18.67 -19.87 -1.92
CA GLU A 214 -17.54 -19.69 -1.00
C GLU A 214 -16.19 -19.49 -1.72
N ASP A 215 -15.86 -20.36 -2.69
CA ASP A 215 -14.57 -20.30 -3.38
C ASP A 215 -14.46 -19.08 -4.29
N ALA A 216 -15.54 -18.74 -5.01
CA ALA A 216 -15.56 -17.58 -5.88
C ALA A 216 -15.51 -16.28 -5.06
N ALA A 217 -16.30 -16.20 -3.99
CA ALA A 217 -16.34 -15.05 -3.08
C ALA A 217 -14.97 -14.85 -2.42
N ALA A 218 -14.33 -15.90 -1.91
CA ALA A 218 -12.99 -15.79 -1.34
C ALA A 218 -11.96 -15.29 -2.35
N ALA A 219 -12.00 -15.78 -3.60
CA ALA A 219 -11.12 -15.29 -4.66
C ALA A 219 -11.37 -13.81 -4.99
N THR A 220 -12.63 -13.38 -5.03
CA THR A 220 -13.00 -11.97 -5.23
C THR A 220 -12.48 -11.08 -4.10
N VAL A 221 -12.64 -11.50 -2.84
CA VAL A 221 -12.12 -10.75 -1.68
C VAL A 221 -10.60 -10.63 -1.73
N VAL A 222 -9.87 -11.74 -1.99
CA VAL A 222 -8.41 -11.70 -2.12
C VAL A 222 -8.00 -10.75 -3.23
N SER A 223 -8.61 -10.86 -4.41
CA SER A 223 -8.31 -9.99 -5.55
C SER A 223 -8.57 -8.51 -5.23
N TYR A 224 -9.66 -8.20 -4.54
CA TYR A 224 -9.98 -6.84 -4.12
C TYR A 224 -8.93 -6.31 -3.14
N MET A 225 -8.57 -7.10 -2.12
CA MET A 225 -7.59 -6.70 -1.11
C MET A 225 -6.18 -6.52 -1.66
N ASP A 226 -5.79 -7.34 -2.65
CA ASP A 226 -4.44 -7.27 -3.24
C ASP A 226 -4.29 -6.17 -4.31
N ASN A 227 -5.38 -5.78 -5.00
CA ASN A 227 -5.28 -4.91 -6.19
C ASN A 227 -6.03 -3.58 -6.09
N GLU A 228 -7.04 -3.46 -5.22
CA GLU A 228 -7.93 -2.29 -5.19
C GLU A 228 -7.90 -1.57 -3.84
N TRP A 229 -7.80 -2.33 -2.74
CA TRP A 229 -7.83 -1.76 -1.41
C TRP A 229 -6.43 -1.35 -0.91
N HIS A 230 -6.29 -0.09 -0.50
CA HIS A 230 -5.04 0.48 0.01
C HIS A 230 -5.22 1.24 1.33
N GLY A 231 -6.26 0.89 2.10
CA GLY A 231 -6.58 1.50 3.40
C GLY A 231 -7.89 2.27 3.43
N GLY A 232 -8.41 2.45 4.65
CA GLY A 232 -9.72 3.04 4.92
C GLY A 232 -10.88 2.05 4.77
N GLU A 233 -12.09 2.55 4.94
CA GLU A 233 -13.32 1.75 4.77
C GLU A 233 -13.42 1.21 3.34
N GLY A 234 -13.50 -0.12 3.22
CA GLY A 234 -13.57 -0.84 1.95
C GLY A 234 -14.86 -1.64 1.81
N GLY A 235 -15.19 -2.02 0.58
CA GLY A 235 -16.39 -2.80 0.28
C GLY A 235 -16.25 -3.62 -0.99
N VAL A 236 -16.67 -4.88 -0.93
CA VAL A 236 -16.57 -5.84 -2.05
C VAL A 236 -17.89 -6.59 -2.24
N VAL A 237 -18.31 -6.75 -3.49
CA VAL A 237 -19.52 -7.48 -3.87
C VAL A 237 -19.16 -8.95 -4.14
N LEU A 238 -19.95 -9.86 -3.57
CA LEU A 238 -19.71 -11.32 -3.59
C LEU A 238 -20.74 -12.09 -4.42
#